data_AF-A0A3M1QTY6-F1
#
_entry.id   AF-A0A3M1QTY6-F1
#
_cell.length_a   1.000
_cell.length_b   1.000
_cell.length_c   1.000
_cell.angle_alpha   90.00
_cell.angle_beta   90.00
_cell.angle_gamma   90.00
#
_symmetry.space_group_name_H-M   'P 1'
#
loop_
_entity.id
_entity.type
_entity.pdbx_description
1 polymer ?
#
loop_
_entity_poly.entity_id
_entity_poly.type
_entity_poly.pdbx_seq_one_letter_code
_entity_poly.pdbx_strand_id
1 'polypeptide(L)' 'LADLLARFDGDVAAALAAYNAGEHRVEAWRARGLPRSTPEFIAAVPFRETQRYVERVLSHHRAYRAIYGGDGPG' A
#
# COMPACT_ATOMS: atom_id res chain seq x y z
N LEU A 1 -8.08 -2.72 9.02
CA LEU A 1 -7.01 -3.04 8.03
C LEU A 1 -7.35 -4.29 7.22
N ALA A 2 -7.82 -5.38 7.83
CA ALA A 2 -8.28 -6.58 7.11
C ALA A 2 -9.34 -6.26 6.04
N ASP A 3 -10.35 -5.45 6.38
CA ASP A 3 -11.40 -5.05 5.42
C ASP A 3 -10.86 -4.21 4.27
N LEU A 4 -9.85 -3.36 4.54
CA LEU A 4 -9.18 -2.57 3.49
C LEU A 4 -8.33 -3.45 2.58
N LEU A 5 -7.67 -4.48 3.12
CA LEU A 5 -6.94 -5.44 2.31
C LEU A 5 -7.88 -6.21 1.38
N ALA A 6 -9.03 -6.65 1.88
CA ALA A 6 -10.06 -7.26 1.04
C ALA A 6 -10.58 -6.28 -0.03
N ARG A 7 -10.86 -5.03 0.35
CA ARG A 7 -11.35 -3.98 -0.56
C ARG A 7 -10.38 -3.62 -1.68
N PHE A 8 -9.07 -3.69 -1.41
CA PHE A 8 -8.03 -3.37 -2.38
C PHE A 8 -7.36 -4.62 -2.97
N ASP A 9 -8.05 -5.76 -3.02
CA ASP A 9 -7.61 -7.00 -3.65
C ASP A 9 -6.22 -7.48 -3.18
N GLY A 10 -5.93 -7.32 -1.89
CA GLY A 10 -4.63 -7.66 -1.29
C GLY A 10 -3.51 -6.67 -1.56
N ASP A 11 -3.76 -5.53 -2.22
CA ASP A 11 -2.78 -4.47 -2.39
C ASP A 11 -2.53 -3.74 -1.05
N VAL A 12 -1.48 -4.20 -0.37
CA VAL A 12 -1.06 -3.71 0.94
C VAL A 12 -0.75 -2.21 0.91
N ALA A 13 -0.15 -1.70 -0.18
CA ALA A 13 0.21 -0.29 -0.27
C ALA A 13 -1.04 0.59 -0.35
N ALA A 14 -2.02 0.19 -1.15
CA ALA A 14 -3.31 0.89 -1.24
C ALA A 14 -4.13 0.78 0.06
N ALA A 15 -4.14 -0.38 0.72
CA ALA A 15 -4.82 -0.54 2.00
C ALA A 15 -4.22 0.34 3.11
N LEU A 16 -2.89 0.45 3.17
CA LEU A 16 -2.20 1.34 4.12
C LEU A 16 -2.45 2.82 3.79
N ALA A 17 -2.43 3.18 2.50
CA ALA A 17 -2.77 4.54 2.07
C ALA A 17 -4.21 4.88 2.44
N ALA A 18 -5.15 3.94 2.27
CA ALA A 18 -6.56 4.13 2.60
C ALA A 18 -6.78 4.27 4.12
N TYR A 19 -6.03 3.51 4.93
CA TYR A 19 -6.07 3.64 6.37
C TYR A 19 -5.64 5.05 6.84
N ASN A 20 -4.65 5.66 6.19
CA ASN A 20 -4.14 6.97 6.56
C ASN A 20 -4.90 8.14 5.91
N ALA A 21 -5.26 8.04 4.63
CA ALA A 21 -5.83 9.14 3.83
C ALA A 21 -7.35 9.01 3.59
N GLY A 22 -7.93 7.85 3.89
CA GLY A 22 -9.31 7.50 3.59
C GLY A 22 -9.47 6.73 2.28
N GLU A 23 -10.29 5.68 2.31
CA GLU A 23 -10.56 4.77 1.18
C GLU A 23 -11.05 5.48 -0.09
N HIS A 24 -11.98 6.43 0.03
CA HIS A 24 -12.52 7.15 -1.11
C HIS A 24 -11.46 7.95 -1.87
N ARG A 25 -10.40 8.43 -1.19
CA ARG A 25 -9.30 9.12 -1.87
C ARG A 25 -8.47 8.15 -2.68
N VAL A 26 -8.17 6.98 -2.12
CA VAL A 26 -7.40 5.93 -2.81
C VAL A 26 -8.16 5.39 -4.02
N GLU A 27 -9.47 5.21 -3.90
CA GLU A 27 -10.34 4.86 -5.03
C GLU A 27 -10.31 5.92 -6.12
N ALA A 28 -10.44 7.20 -5.75
CA ALA A 28 -10.35 8.29 -6.71
C ALA A 28 -8.97 8.36 -7.41
N TRP A 29 -7.88 8.05 -6.70
CA TRP A 29 -6.55 7.99 -7.30
C TRP A 29 -6.41 6.82 -8.27
N ARG A 30 -6.92 5.64 -7.92
CA ARG A 30 -6.95 4.48 -8.83
C ARG A 30 -7.77 4.78 -10.08
N ALA A 31 -8.93 5.42 -9.93
CA ALA A 31 -9.76 5.83 -11.05
C ALA A 31 -9.05 6.83 -11.98
N ARG A 32 -8.10 7.62 -11.44
CA ARG A 32 -7.22 8.53 -12.21
C ARG A 32 -6.01 7.84 -12.83
N GLY A 33 -5.89 6.52 -12.69
CA GLY A 33 -4.81 5.75 -13.31
C GLY A 33 -3.52 5.70 -12.50
N LEU A 34 -3.58 5.86 -11.17
CA LEU A 34 -2.40 5.59 -10.35
C LEU A 34 -1.89 4.14 -10.59
N PRO A 35 -0.56 3.97 -10.70
CA PRO A 35 0.03 2.67 -10.98
C PRO A 35 -0.25 1.68 -9.86
N ARG A 36 -0.26 0.38 -10.21
CA ARG A 36 -0.42 -0.71 -9.23
C ARG A 36 0.90 -1.20 -8.64
N SER A 37 2.03 -0.85 -9.24
CA SER A 37 3.32 -1.20 -8.67
C SER A 37 3.50 -0.42 -7.36
N THR A 38 3.92 -1.08 -6.29
CA THR A 38 4.03 -0.43 -4.97
C THR A 38 4.91 0.83 -4.98
N PRO A 39 6.13 0.82 -5.57
CA PRO A 39 6.99 2.00 -5.54
C PRO A 39 6.40 3.18 -6.31
N GLU A 40 5.84 2.94 -7.50
CA GLU A 40 5.27 4.01 -8.32
C GLU A 40 3.95 4.51 -7.72
N PHE A 41 3.15 3.61 -7.11
CA PHE A 41 1.92 3.98 -6.41
C PHE A 41 2.23 4.98 -5.30
N ILE A 42 3.18 4.63 -4.42
CA ILE A 42 3.63 5.50 -3.32
C ILE A 42 4.09 6.85 -3.86
N ALA A 43 4.95 6.86 -4.88
CA ALA A 43 5.45 8.11 -5.47
C ALA A 43 4.33 8.98 -6.06
N ALA A 44 3.26 8.37 -6.57
CA ALA A 44 2.12 9.06 -7.16
C ALA A 44 1.03 9.49 -6.15
N VAL A 45 1.09 9.06 -4.88
CA VAL A 45 0.14 9.50 -3.85
C VAL A 45 0.30 11.01 -3.60
N PRO A 46 -0.74 11.85 -3.69
CA PRO A 46 -0.60 13.31 -3.57
C PRO A 46 -0.14 13.83 -2.21
N PHE A 47 -0.40 13.07 -1.14
CA PHE A 47 -0.09 13.49 0.22
C PHE A 47 1.24 12.93 0.69
N ARG A 48 2.23 13.81 0.90
CA ARG A 48 3.57 13.43 1.41
C ARG A 48 3.53 12.72 2.77
N GLU A 49 2.56 13.06 3.61
CA GLU A 49 2.33 12.35 4.87
C GLU A 49 1.95 10.89 4.63
N THR A 50 1.01 10.65 3.71
CA THR A 50 0.58 9.30 3.33
C THR A 50 1.69 8.51 2.65
N GLN A 51 2.50 9.15 1.78
CA GLN A 51 3.70 8.53 1.22
C GLN A 51 4.61 7.99 2.33
N ARG A 52 5.03 8.87 3.25
CA ARG A 52 5.90 8.51 4.37
C ARG A 52 5.27 7.47 5.29
N TYR A 53 3.97 7.53 5.54
CA TYR A 53 3.26 6.54 6.34
C TYR A 53 3.37 5.15 5.72
N VAL A 54 3.03 5.02 4.43
CA VAL A 54 3.09 3.74 3.71
C VAL A 54 4.52 3.22 3.64
N GLU A 55 5.49 4.08 3.29
CA GLU A 55 6.92 3.74 3.27
C GLU A 55 7.41 3.26 4.63
N ARG A 56 7.04 3.96 5.72
CA ARG A 56 7.43 3.59 7.08
C ARG A 56 6.84 2.24 7.47
N VAL A 57 5.54 2.03 7.27
CA VAL A 57 4.92 0.75 7.64
C VAL A 57 5.50 -0.39 6.81
N LEU A 58 5.68 -0.21 5.50
CA LEU A 58 6.29 -1.23 4.65
C LEU A 58 7.77 -1.46 4.97
N SER A 59 8.54 -0.45 5.39
CA SER A 59 9.95 -0.63 5.79
C SER A 59 10.07 -1.36 7.12
N HIS A 60 9.20 -1.07 8.08
CA HIS A 60 9.12 -1.84 9.34
C HIS A 60 8.63 -3.27 9.07
N HIS A 61 7.73 -3.46 8.10
CA HIS A 61 7.23 -4.78 7.70
C HIS A 61 8.16 -5.52 6.71
N ARG A 62 9.19 -4.86 6.15
CA ARG A 62 10.26 -5.53 5.38
C ARG A 62 11.21 -6.30 6.30
N ALA A 63 11.33 -5.92 7.57
CA ALA A 63 11.86 -6.83 8.59
C ALA A 63 11.04 -8.14 8.66
N TYR A 64 9.74 -8.09 8.34
CA TYR A 64 8.86 -9.26 8.26
C TYR A 64 9.07 -10.08 6.98
N ARG A 65 9.25 -9.47 5.79
CA ARG A 65 9.55 -10.26 4.56
C ARG A 65 10.96 -10.87 4.53
N ALA A 66 11.92 -10.37 5.30
CA ALA A 66 13.19 -11.06 5.52
C ALA A 66 13.04 -12.32 6.40
N ILE A 67 12.00 -12.39 7.24
CA ILE A 67 11.70 -13.54 8.13
C ILE A 67 10.68 -14.50 7.48
N TYR A 68 9.75 -13.99 6.66
CA TYR A 68 8.69 -14.75 5.98
C TYR A 68 8.92 -14.96 4.47
N GLY A 69 10.07 -14.54 3.94
CA GLY A 69 10.50 -14.77 2.56
C GLY A 69 11.33 -16.05 2.36
N GLY A 70 11.41 -16.91 3.37
CA GLY A 70 11.92 -18.28 3.23
C GLY A 70 10.85 -19.20 2.64
N ASP A 71 10.84 -19.29 1.31
CA ASP A 71 10.26 -20.33 0.44
C ASP A 71 8.74 -20.38 0.10
N GLY A 72 8.44 -20.13 -1.19
CA GLY A 72 7.37 -20.74 -2.04
C GLY A 72 5.90 -20.25 -1.97
N PRO A 73 5.07 -20.38 -3.05
CA PRO A 73 5.30 -21.10 -4.31
C PRO A 73 5.21 -20.25 -5.61
N GLY A 74 5.95 -20.67 -6.65
CA GLY A 74 5.76 -20.30 -8.06
C GLY A 74 6.93 -19.58 -8.71
#